data_AF-A0A7Y2K7L6-F1
#
_entry.id   AF-A0A7Y2K7L6-F1
#
_cell.length_a   1.000
_cell.length_b   1.000
_cell.length_c   1.000
_cell.angle_alpha   90.00
_cell.angle_beta   90.00
_cell.angle_gamma   90.00
#
_symmetry.space_group_name_H-M   'P 1'
#
loop_
_entity.id
_entity.type
_entity.pdbx_description
1 polymer ?
#
loop_
_entity_poly.entity_id
_entity_poly.type
_entity_poly.pdbx_seq_one_letter_code
_entity_poly.pdbx_strand_id
1 'polypeptide(L)' 'MSRLKEKLGQKIDEWRPRTTKLLKEHGDKKVGEVTIAQVIGGARGVKSLTTDISYLDPFEGIR' A
#
# COMPACT_ATOMS: atom_id res chain seq x y z
N MET A 1 -10.27 -19.97 18.90
CA MET A 1 -9.45 -18.74 19.06
C MET A 1 -10.39 -17.59 19.43
N SER A 2 -9.92 -16.35 19.62
CA SER A 2 -10.88 -15.25 19.74
C SER A 2 -11.59 -15.03 18.40
N ARG A 3 -12.88 -14.64 18.44
CA ARG A 3 -13.68 -14.33 17.23
C ARG A 3 -13.01 -13.30 16.32
N LEU A 4 -12.30 -12.34 16.90
CA LEU A 4 -11.52 -11.34 16.16
C LEU A 4 -10.37 -12.00 15.38
N LYS A 5 -9.64 -12.91 16.02
CA LYS A 5 -8.49 -13.58 15.40
C LYS A 5 -8.92 -14.54 14.28
N GLU A 6 -10.07 -15.21 14.43
CA GLU A 6 -10.65 -16.05 13.37
C GLU A 6 -11.09 -15.22 12.16
N LYS A 7 -11.81 -14.11 12.39
CA LYS A 7 -12.23 -13.20 11.31
C LYS A 7 -11.05 -12.53 10.61
N LEU A 8 -10.00 -12.16 11.35
CA LEU A 8 -8.79 -11.59 10.77
C LEU A 8 -8.05 -12.62 9.92
N GLY A 9 -7.96 -13.88 10.37
CA GLY A 9 -7.34 -14.96 9.61
C GLY A 9 -7.98 -15.14 8.24
N GLN A 10 -9.31 -15.25 8.19
CA GLN A 10 -10.07 -15.36 6.93
C GLN A 10 -9.77 -14.19 5.97
N LYS A 11 -9.77 -12.95 6.49
CA LYS A 11 -9.46 -11.76 5.67
C LYS A 11 -8.03 -11.76 5.12
N ILE A 12 -7.05 -12.21 5.91
CA ILE A 12 -5.65 -12.28 5.46
C ILE A 12 -5.53 -13.25 4.29
N ASP A 13 -6.14 -14.42 4.38
CA ASP A 13 -6.09 -15.43 3.33
C ASP A 13 -6.77 -14.96 2.03
N GLU A 14 -7.87 -14.22 2.13
CA GLU A 14 -8.55 -13.58 0.99
C GLU A 14 -7.72 -12.46 0.36
N TRP A 15 -6.94 -11.70 1.14
CA TRP A 15 -6.19 -10.53 0.66
C TRP A 15 -4.82 -10.88 0.05
N ARG A 16 -4.13 -11.92 0.53
CA ARG A 16 -2.81 -12.33 0.01
C ARG A 16 -2.77 -12.49 -1.53
N PRO A 17 -3.75 -13.14 -2.19
CA PRO A 17 -3.74 -13.29 -3.64
C PRO A 17 -3.76 -11.95 -4.39
N ARG A 18 -4.41 -10.92 -3.82
CA ARG A 18 -4.49 -9.59 -4.44
C ARG A 18 -3.09 -8.95 -4.55
N THR A 19 -2.29 -9.00 -3.48
CA THR A 19 -0.92 -8.46 -3.49
C THR A 19 -0.02 -9.23 -4.45
N THR A 20 -0.10 -10.56 -4.43
CA THR A 20 0.68 -11.41 -5.35
C THR A 20 0.30 -11.15 -6.81
N LYS A 21 -0.98 -10.99 -7.11
CA LYS A 21 -1.48 -10.66 -8.45
C LYS A 21 -0.97 -9.29 -8.91
N LEU A 22 -1.05 -8.28 -8.04
CA LEU A 22 -0.58 -6.92 -8.34
C LEU A 22 0.91 -6.92 -8.72
N LEU A 23 1.74 -7.61 -7.92
CA LEU A 23 3.17 -7.69 -8.19
C LEU A 23 3.45 -8.47 -9.49
N LYS A 24 2.76 -9.59 -9.71
CA LYS A 24 2.96 -10.43 -10.90
C LYS A 24 2.54 -9.73 -12.20
N GLU A 25 1.42 -9.02 -12.19
CA GLU A 25 0.84 -8.41 -13.39
C GLU A 25 1.37 -6.99 -13.64
N HIS A 26 1.80 -6.28 -12.60
CA HIS A 26 2.12 -4.85 -12.68
C HIS A 26 3.47 -4.47 -12.04
N GLY A 27 4.35 -5.43 -11.73
CA GLY A 27 5.64 -5.18 -11.08
C GLY A 27 6.53 -4.17 -11.80
N ASP A 28 6.49 -4.13 -13.13
CA ASP A 28 7.28 -3.20 -13.95
C ASP A 28 6.57 -1.85 -14.21
N LYS A 29 5.36 -1.64 -13.69
CA LYS A 29 4.66 -0.36 -13.88
C LYS A 29 5.28 0.73 -13.00
N LYS A 30 5.73 1.80 -13.63
CA LYS A 30 6.21 3.00 -12.93
C LYS A 30 5.05 3.70 -12.20
N VAL A 31 5.22 3.97 -10.90
CA VAL A 31 4.24 4.70 -10.06
C VAL A 31 4.57 6.19 -9.89
N GLY A 32 5.69 6.63 -10.47
CA GLY A 32 6.20 8.00 -10.44
C GLY A 32 7.65 8.05 -10.91
N GLU A 33 8.23 9.25 -10.94
CA GLU A 33 9.65 9.49 -11.18
C GLU A 33 10.32 10.00 -9.90
N VAL A 34 11.63 9.76 -9.77
CA VAL A 34 12.41 10.18 -8.60
C VAL A 34 13.56 11.06 -9.05
N THR A 35 13.65 12.24 -8.45
CA THR A 35 14.71 13.23 -8.69
C THR A 35 15.77 13.20 -7.59
N ILE A 36 16.98 13.72 -7.88
CA ILE A 36 18.07 13.81 -6.89
C ILE A 36 17.64 14.63 -5.65
N ALA A 37 16.89 15.71 -5.84
CA ALA A 37 16.39 16.53 -4.75
C ALA A 37 15.45 15.76 -3.82
N GLN A 38 14.64 14.84 -4.33
CA GLN A 38 13.80 13.98 -3.50
C GLN A 38 14.62 12.93 -2.75
N VAL A 39 15.68 12.41 -3.35
CA VAL A 39 16.60 11.47 -2.67
C VAL A 39 17.28 12.16 -1.48
N ILE A 40 17.84 13.35 -1.68
CA ILE A 40 18.51 14.12 -0.61
C ILE A 40 17.49 14.68 0.39
N GLY A 41 16.32 15.10 -0.07
CA GLY A 41 15.26 15.73 0.73
C GLY A 41 14.35 14.77 1.49
N GLY A 42 14.74 13.49 1.65
CA GLY A 42 13.99 12.52 2.45
C GLY A 42 12.73 11.97 1.79
N ALA A 43 12.79 11.69 0.49
CA ALA A 43 11.72 11.07 -0.31
C ALA A 43 10.38 11.84 -0.36
N ARG A 44 10.42 13.18 -0.19
CA ARG A 44 9.21 14.01 -0.23
C ARG A 44 8.45 13.82 -1.56
N GLY A 45 7.18 13.42 -1.46
CA GLY A 45 6.31 13.20 -2.61
C GLY A 45 6.58 11.90 -3.39
N VAL A 46 7.51 11.06 -2.95
CA VAL A 46 7.81 9.76 -3.58
C VAL A 46 6.87 8.70 -3.02
N LYS A 47 6.13 8.01 -3.90
CA LYS A 47 5.31 6.85 -3.54
C LYS A 47 6.22 5.63 -3.35
N SER A 48 6.62 5.37 -2.11
CA SER A 48 7.63 4.36 -1.76
C SER A 48 7.10 3.16 -0.96
N LEU A 49 5.90 3.27 -0.38
CA LEU A 49 5.33 2.27 0.53
C LEU A 49 3.85 2.05 0.24
N THR A 50 3.35 0.86 0.59
CA THR A 50 1.93 0.51 0.55
C THR A 50 1.36 0.45 1.98
N THR A 51 0.21 1.07 2.20
CA THR A 51 -0.50 1.07 3.50
C THR A 51 -1.97 0.77 3.28
N ASP A 52 -2.48 -0.31 3.87
CA ASP A 52 -3.86 -0.78 3.63
C ASP A 52 -4.89 -0.31 4.67
N ILE A 53 -4.43 0.18 5.83
CA ILE A 53 -5.29 0.50 6.97
C ILE A 53 -5.99 1.85 6.78
N SER A 54 -5.26 2.82 6.22
CA SER A 54 -5.77 4.18 6.07
C SER A 54 -5.15 4.90 4.88
N TYR A 55 -5.88 5.88 4.35
CA TYR A 55 -5.39 6.84 3.37
C TYR A 55 -5.98 8.23 3.63
N LEU A 56 -5.30 9.27 3.11
CA LEU A 56 -5.76 10.65 3.23
C LEU A 56 -6.55 11.04 1.99
N ASP A 57 -7.86 11.21 2.13
CA ASP A 57 -8.70 11.82 1.10
C ASP A 57 -8.49 13.35 1.11
N PRO A 58 -8.26 13.98 -0.06
CA PRO A 58 -7.98 15.41 -0.13
C PRO A 58 -9.18 16.31 0.24
N PHE A 59 -10.41 15.81 0.23
CA PHE A 59 -11.63 16.56 0.55
C PHE A 59 -12.23 16.17 1.90
N GLU A 60 -12.10 14.90 2.29
CA GLU A 60 -12.77 14.36 3.49
C GLU A 60 -11.82 13.99 4.63
N GLY A 61 -10.50 14.04 4.40
CA GLY A 61 -9.49 13.74 5.41
C GLY A 61 -9.18 12.24 5.54
N ILE A 62 -8.73 11.82 6.72
CA ILE A 62 -8.25 10.45 6.96
C ILE A 62 -9.42 9.44 6.90
N ARG A 63 -9.25 8.36 6.16
CA ARG A 63 -10.21 7.25 6.02
C ARG A 63 -9.55 5.91 6.27
#